data_AF-A0A6J4SFX6-F1
#
_entry.id   AF-A0A6J4SFX6-F1
#
_cell.length_a   1.000
_cell.length_b   1.000
_cell.length_c   1.000
_cell.angle_alpha   90.00
_cell.angle_beta   90.00
_cell.angle_gamma   90.00
#
_symmetry.space_group_name_H-M   'P 1'
#
loop_
_entity.id
_entity.type
_entity.pdbx_description
1 polymer ?
#
loop_
_entity_poly.entity_id
_entity_poly.type
_entity_poly.pdbx_seq_one_letter_code
_entity_poly.pdbx_strand_id
1 'polypeptide(L)'
;MGAPGEGIKPQGSEECATFLGASRGERLEALYVVAFHGGLREGELLALRWEDVHLDAVRPALLARRTLTRGDDGRGWVVGAGTKSGKGRRVRLSRRAALKDHRKRQLEERMKLAGPRKDQS
;
A
#
# COMPACT_ATOMS: atom_id res chain seq x y z
N MET A 1 17.87 33.08 15.33
CA MET A 1 18.77 32.00 14.90
C MET A 1 17.99 30.70 15.07
N GLY A 2 17.44 30.15 13.98
CA GLY A 2 16.59 28.93 14.04
C GLY A 2 17.45 27.69 14.22
N ALA A 3 17.02 26.76 15.07
CA ALA A 3 17.71 25.49 15.30
C ALA A 3 17.94 24.75 13.96
N PRO A 4 19.09 24.09 13.78
CA PRO A 4 19.34 23.30 12.58
C PRO A 4 18.26 22.22 12.45
N GLY A 5 17.59 22.18 11.31
CA GLY A 5 16.57 21.18 11.02
C GLY A 5 17.19 19.80 11.12
N GLU A 6 16.70 19.02 12.08
CA GLU A 6 17.13 17.65 12.32
C GLU A 6 16.75 16.81 11.10
N GLY A 7 17.73 16.59 10.21
CA GLY A 7 17.52 15.91 8.94
C GLY A 7 17.03 14.47 9.18
N ILE A 8 16.02 14.06 8.42
CA ILE A 8 15.54 12.67 8.43
C ILE A 8 16.71 11.76 8.01
N LYS A 9 17.21 10.96 8.96
CA LYS A 9 18.25 9.98 8.66
C LYS A 9 17.60 8.80 7.92
N PRO A 10 18.12 8.39 6.75
CA PRO A 10 17.61 7.20 6.07
C PRO A 10 17.88 5.98 6.95
N GLN A 11 16.84 5.18 7.19
CA GLN A 11 16.99 3.96 7.97
C GLN A 11 17.86 2.95 7.22
N GLY A 12 18.74 2.26 7.95
CA GLY A 12 19.57 1.20 7.39
C GLY A 12 18.74 0.00 6.94
N SER A 13 19.25 -0.79 5.99
CA SER A 13 18.58 -2.00 5.50
C SER A 13 18.28 -3.02 6.61
N GLU A 14 19.12 -3.09 7.65
CA GLU A 14 18.94 -3.96 8.80
C GLU A 14 17.82 -3.50 9.74
N GLU A 15 17.69 -2.19 9.95
CA GLU A 15 16.61 -1.61 10.74
C GLU A 15 15.25 -1.86 10.06
N CYS A 16 15.20 -1.70 8.73
CA CYS A 16 14.02 -2.03 7.92
C CYS A 16 13.65 -3.53 8.03
N ALA A 17 14.64 -4.42 7.97
CA ALA A 17 14.41 -5.85 8.10
C ALA A 17 13.89 -6.23 9.51
N THR A 18 14.45 -5.59 10.55
CA THR A 18 14.03 -5.76 11.94
C THR A 18 12.60 -5.27 12.15
N PHE A 19 12.27 -4.07 11.66
CA PHE A 19 10.93 -3.51 11.72
C PHE A 19 9.91 -4.41 10.98
N LEU A 20 10.24 -4.86 9.77
CA LEU A 20 9.38 -5.77 9.01
C LEU A 20 9.25 -7.14 9.70
N GLY A 21 10.26 -7.58 10.44
CA GLY A 21 10.19 -8.76 11.31
C GLY A 21 9.20 -8.55 12.46
N ALA A 22 9.29 -7.43 13.17
CA ALA A 22 8.41 -7.07 14.28
C ALA A 22 6.96 -6.86 13.85
N SER A 23 6.72 -6.37 12.63
CA SER A 23 5.36 -6.15 12.10
C SER A 23 4.65 -7.44 11.67
N ARG A 24 5.29 -8.61 11.79
CA ARG A 24 4.74 -9.87 11.27
C ARG A 24 3.45 -10.26 12.00
N GLY A 25 2.38 -10.54 11.26
CA GLY A 25 1.07 -10.88 11.78
C GLY A 25 0.18 -9.67 12.11
N GLU A 26 0.75 -8.47 12.16
CA GLU A 26 0.00 -7.25 12.46
C GLU A 26 -0.99 -6.88 11.34
N ARG A 27 -1.98 -6.05 11.70
CA ARG A 27 -2.95 -5.52 10.73
C ARG A 27 -2.26 -4.78 9.58
N LEU A 28 -1.20 -4.06 9.90
CA LEU A 28 -0.48 -3.17 8.99
C LEU A 28 0.76 -3.79 8.34
N GLU A 29 1.08 -5.08 8.58
CA GLU A 29 2.25 -5.75 7.99
C GLU A 29 2.33 -5.52 6.47
N ALA A 30 1.23 -5.76 5.75
CA ALA A 30 1.17 -5.63 4.30
C ALA A 30 1.42 -4.19 3.83
N LEU A 31 0.96 -3.18 4.60
CA LEU A 31 1.21 -1.78 4.31
C LEU A 31 2.69 -1.45 4.44
N TYR A 32 3.33 -1.91 5.52
CA TYR A 32 4.76 -1.69 5.74
C TYR A 32 5.61 -2.40 4.68
N VAL A 33 5.30 -3.65 4.35
CA VAL A 33 5.97 -4.38 3.26
C VAL A 33 5.93 -3.56 1.96
N VAL A 34 4.77 -3.00 1.60
CA VAL A 34 4.66 -2.20 0.38
C VAL A 34 5.43 -0.87 0.48
N ALA A 35 5.35 -0.18 1.62
CA ALA A 35 6.01 1.09 1.84
C ALA A 35 7.54 0.98 1.76
N PHE A 36 8.13 0.01 2.48
CA PHE A 36 9.58 -0.19 2.54
C PHE A 36 10.16 -0.69 1.21
N HIS A 37 9.46 -1.55 0.47
CA HIS A 37 9.99 -2.08 -0.79
C HIS A 37 9.79 -1.14 -1.98
N GLY A 38 8.79 -0.27 -1.93
CA GLY A 38 8.45 0.59 -3.05
C GLY A 38 8.96 2.02 -2.98
N GLY A 39 9.28 2.53 -1.78
CA GLY A 39 9.42 3.98 -1.61
C GLY A 39 8.20 4.69 -2.20
N LEU A 40 7.02 4.13 -1.94
CA LEU A 40 5.75 4.70 -2.43
C LEU A 40 5.40 5.90 -1.58
N ARG A 41 4.89 6.95 -2.22
CA ARG A 41 4.32 8.10 -1.49
C ARG A 41 3.02 7.67 -0.82
N GLU A 42 2.65 8.35 0.27
CA GLU A 42 1.40 8.08 0.98
C GLU A 42 0.18 8.05 0.04
N GLY A 43 0.07 9.01 -0.87
CA GLY A 43 -0.99 9.03 -1.88
C GLY A 43 -1.00 7.80 -2.79
N GLU A 44 0.17 7.25 -3.16
CA GLU A 44 0.27 6.04 -3.97
C GLU A 44 -0.16 4.80 -3.18
N LEU A 45 0.21 4.72 -1.89
CA LEU A 45 -0.21 3.65 -0.98
C LEU A 45 -1.73 3.65 -0.82
N LEU A 46 -2.31 4.82 -0.58
CA LEU A 46 -3.75 5.00 -0.37
C LEU A 46 -4.58 4.78 -1.65
N ALA A 47 -3.99 4.98 -2.82
CA ALA A 47 -4.65 4.74 -4.11
C ALA A 47 -4.40 3.36 -4.71
N LEU A 48 -3.64 2.48 -4.04
CA LEU A 48 -3.32 1.14 -4.51
C LEU A 48 -4.58 0.27 -4.54
N ARG A 49 -4.78 -0.49 -5.63
CA ARG A 49 -5.90 -1.43 -5.76
C ARG A 49 -5.38 -2.84 -5.99
N TRP A 50 -6.19 -3.85 -5.63
CA TRP A 50 -5.84 -5.26 -5.82
C TRP A 50 -5.59 -5.66 -7.29
N GLU A 51 -6.20 -4.95 -8.25
CA GLU A 51 -5.93 -5.16 -9.69
C GLU A 51 -4.49 -4.83 -10.09
N ASP A 52 -3.80 -4.00 -9.31
CA ASP A 52 -2.40 -3.62 -9.55
C ASP A 52 -1.39 -4.53 -8.84
N VAL A 53 -1.86 -5.53 -8.08
CA VAL A 53 -1.02 -6.39 -7.25
C VAL A 53 -0.93 -7.78 -7.88
N HIS A 54 0.27 -8.12 -8.36
CA HIS A 54 0.56 -9.38 -9.03
C HIS A 54 1.38 -10.29 -8.11
N LEU A 55 0.69 -11.05 -7.24
CA LEU A 55 1.33 -11.92 -6.23
C LEU A 55 1.72 -13.31 -6.75
N ASP A 56 1.07 -13.80 -7.80
CA ASP A 56 1.23 -15.17 -8.30
C ASP A 56 2.23 -15.29 -9.46
N ALA A 57 2.81 -14.17 -9.90
CA ALA A 57 3.88 -14.19 -10.88
C ALA A 57 5.18 -14.75 -10.29
N VAL A 58 6.04 -15.35 -11.15
CA VAL A 58 7.39 -15.81 -10.79
C VAL A 58 8.19 -14.72 -10.07
N ARG A 59 7.96 -13.45 -10.44
CA ARG A 59 8.50 -12.26 -9.77
C ARG A 59 7.34 -11.40 -9.27
N PRO A 60 6.90 -11.57 -8.01
CA PRO A 60 5.82 -10.80 -7.43
C PRO A 60 6.11 -9.30 -7.48
N ALA A 61 5.11 -8.53 -7.89
CA ALA A 61 5.24 -7.10 -8.05
C ALA A 61 3.89 -6.39 -7.90
N LEU A 62 3.94 -5.09 -7.65
CA LEU A 62 2.80 -4.19 -7.77
C LEU A 62 3.09 -3.08 -8.78
N LEU A 63 2.02 -2.45 -9.28
CA LEU A 63 2.07 -1.31 -10.18
C LEU A 63 1.54 -0.05 -9.47
N ALA A 64 2.43 0.86 -9.11
CA ALA A 64 2.06 2.17 -8.59
C ALA A 64 1.71 3.11 -9.76
N ARG A 65 0.42 3.18 -10.09
CA ARG A 65 -0.09 3.94 -11.25
C ARG A 65 -1.11 5.02 -10.90
N ARG A 66 -1.56 5.08 -9.66
CA ARG A 66 -2.51 6.07 -9.12
C ARG A 66 -1.92 6.74 -7.88
N THR A 67 -2.39 7.94 -7.58
CA THR A 67 -2.11 8.63 -6.32
C THR A 67 -3.39 9.29 -5.82
N LEU A 68 -3.64 9.20 -4.51
CA LEU A 68 -4.68 9.94 -3.83
C LEU A 68 -4.11 11.30 -3.44
N THR A 69 -4.75 12.37 -3.87
CA THR A 69 -4.39 13.76 -3.51
C THR A 69 -5.62 14.48 -3.00
N ARG A 70 -5.43 15.61 -2.30
CA ARG A 70 -6.55 16.53 -2.08
C ARG A 70 -7.00 17.14 -3.41
N GLY A 71 -8.29 17.45 -3.52
CA GLY A 71 -8.81 18.22 -4.65
C GLY A 71 -8.20 19.61 -4.70
N ASP A 72 -8.18 20.23 -5.88
CA ASP A 72 -7.61 21.57 -6.10
C ASP A 72 -8.33 22.66 -5.27
N ASP A 73 -9.59 22.42 -4.90
CA ASP A 73 -10.37 23.27 -4.00
C ASP A 73 -10.09 23.01 -2.51
N GLY A 74 -9.10 22.16 -2.21
CA GLY A 74 -8.74 21.74 -0.87
C GLY A 74 -9.76 20.81 -0.20
N ARG A 75 -10.84 20.42 -0.89
CA ARG A 75 -11.91 19.59 -0.35
C ARG A 75 -11.90 18.20 -1.00
N GLY A 76 -12.29 17.22 -0.20
CA GLY A 76 -12.37 15.83 -0.64
C GLY A 76 -11.03 15.22 -1.07
N TRP A 77 -11.13 14.01 -1.61
CA TRP A 77 -10.00 13.24 -2.10
C TRP A 77 -10.20 12.92 -3.57
N VAL A 78 -9.15 13.10 -4.37
CA VAL A 78 -9.15 12.84 -5.80
C VAL A 78 -8.11 11.77 -6.11
N VAL A 79 -8.47 10.80 -6.95
CA VAL A 79 -7.53 9.79 -7.45
C VAL A 79 -7.00 10.24 -8.80
N GLY A 80 -5.75 10.67 -8.82
CA GLY A 80 -5.03 11.07 -10.03
C GLY A 80 -4.10 9.98 -10.57
N ALA A 81 -3.59 10.19 -11.78
CA ALA A 81 -2.53 9.35 -12.34
C ALA A 81 -1.21 9.56 -11.57
N GLY A 82 -0.58 8.47 -11.11
CA GLY A 82 0.66 8.52 -10.33
C GLY A 82 1.90 8.90 -11.13
N THR A 83 1.85 8.80 -12.47
CA THR A 83 2.92 9.25 -13.38
C THR A 83 2.33 10.02 -14.53
N LYS A 84 3.04 11.05 -15.04
CA LYS A 84 2.62 11.84 -16.21
C LYS A 84 2.36 10.99 -17.46
N SER A 85 2.97 9.80 -17.56
CA SER A 85 2.81 8.86 -18.67
C SER A 85 1.69 7.83 -18.46
N GLY A 86 1.06 7.76 -17.28
CA GLY A 86 0.04 6.75 -16.94
C GLY A 86 0.52 5.30 -16.86
N LYS A 87 1.76 5.00 -17.26
CA LYS A 87 2.35 3.64 -17.28
C LYS A 87 2.58 3.04 -15.89
N GLY A 88 2.69 3.88 -14.86
CA GLY A 88 2.93 3.44 -13.48
C GLY A 88 4.32 2.85 -13.26
N ARG A 89 4.76 2.83 -12.00
CA ARG A 89 6.06 2.28 -11.59
C ARG A 89 5.87 0.86 -11.08
N ARG A 90 6.65 -0.09 -11.60
CA ARG A 90 6.67 -1.47 -11.11
C ARG A 90 7.57 -1.58 -9.88
N VAL A 91 7.01 -2.06 -8.76
CA VAL A 91 7.71 -2.30 -7.50
C VAL A 91 7.76 -3.80 -7.24
N ARG A 92 8.94 -4.33 -6.94
CA ARG A 92 9.11 -5.76 -6.60
C ARG A 92 8.73 -6.01 -5.15
N LEU A 93 8.13 -7.18 -4.90
CA LEU A 93 7.70 -7.58 -3.57
C LEU A 93 8.50 -8.78 -3.08
N SER A 94 9.02 -8.70 -1.86
CA SER A 94 9.76 -9.80 -1.21
C SER A 94 8.85 -10.72 -0.39
N ARG A 95 7.81 -10.17 0.24
CA ARG A 95 6.94 -10.86 1.22
C ARG A 95 5.51 -10.99 0.70
N ARG A 96 5.30 -11.90 -0.26
CA ARG A 96 3.97 -12.12 -0.86
C ARG A 96 2.91 -12.63 0.13
N ALA A 97 3.33 -13.37 1.17
CA ALA A 97 2.42 -13.97 2.16
C ALA A 97 1.64 -12.91 2.93
N ALA A 98 2.32 -11.86 3.42
CA ALA A 98 1.69 -10.74 4.12
C ALA A 98 0.56 -10.09 3.32
N LEU A 99 0.76 -9.88 2.01
CA LEU A 99 -0.28 -9.33 1.14
C LEU A 99 -1.43 -10.32 0.89
N LYS A 100 -1.15 -11.63 0.78
CA LYS A 100 -2.21 -12.66 0.65
C LYS A 100 -3.08 -12.72 1.91
N ASP A 101 -2.46 -12.72 3.08
CA ASP A 101 -3.16 -12.76 4.37
C ASP A 101 -3.96 -11.48 4.59
N HIS A 102 -3.42 -10.32 4.20
CA HIS A 102 -4.16 -9.07 4.21
C HIS A 102 -5.37 -9.11 3.26
N ARG A 103 -5.23 -9.65 2.04
CA ARG A 103 -6.36 -9.82 1.10
C ARG A 103 -7.45 -10.71 1.69
N LYS A 104 -7.06 -11.82 2.30
CA LYS A 104 -7.99 -12.76 2.96
C LYS A 104 -8.78 -12.06 4.07
N ARG A 105 -8.08 -11.36 4.99
CA ARG A 105 -8.72 -10.58 6.06
C ARG A 105 -9.70 -9.54 5.53
N GLN A 106 -9.32 -8.78 4.48
CA GLN A 106 -10.23 -7.80 3.87
C GLN A 106 -11.49 -8.46 3.30
N LEU A 107 -11.38 -9.64 2.68
CA LEU A 107 -12.54 -10.37 2.16
C LEU A 107 -13.45 -10.86 3.28
N GLU A 108 -12.87 -11.39 4.36
CA GLU A 108 -13.61 -11.82 5.54
C GLU A 108 -14.34 -10.64 6.21
N GLU A 109 -13.67 -9.49 6.36
CA GLU A 109 -14.26 -8.25 6.88
C GLU A 109 -15.43 -7.78 6.00
N ARG A 110 -15.26 -7.82 4.67
CA ARG A 110 -16.32 -7.47 3.72
C ARG A 110 -17.52 -8.42 3.80
N MET A 111 -17.28 -9.72 3.95
CA MET A 111 -18.35 -10.70 4.10
C MET A 111 -19.12 -10.50 5.41
N LYS A 112 -18.43 -10.18 6.51
CA LYS A 112 -19.07 -9.87 7.80
C LYS A 112 -19.95 -8.62 7.73
N LEU A 113 -19.51 -7.59 7.01
CA LEU A 113 -20.25 -6.33 6.83
C LEU A 113 -21.40 -6.43 5.81
N ALA A 114 -21.33 -7.36 4.86
CA ALA A 114 -22.32 -7.47 3.79
C ALA A 114 -23.70 -7.98 4.25
N GLY A 115 -23.81 -8.56 5.45
CA GLY A 115 -25.06 -9.17 5.94
C GLY A 115 -25.61 -10.28 5.03
N PRO A 116 -26.63 -11.04 5.45
CA PRO A 116 -27.29 -11.98 4.55
C PRO A 116 -27.98 -11.19 3.43
N ARG A 117 -27.60 -11.46 2.18
CA ARG A 117 -28.32 -11.00 0.99
C ARG A 117 -29.75 -11.53 1.11
N LYS A 118 -30.71 -10.66 1.41
CA LYS A 118 -32.12 -10.98 1.17
C LYS A 118 -32.30 -10.98 -0.34
N ASP A 119 -32.21 -12.16 -0.95
CA ASP A 119 -32.74 -12.38 -2.29
C ASP A 119 -34.24 -12.03 -2.24
N GLN A 120 -34.61 -10.94 -2.92
CA GLN A 120 -36.01 -10.70 -3.28
C GLN A 120 -36.20 -11.30 -4.67
N SER A 121 -36.93 -12.42 -4.70
CA SER A 121 -37.55 -13.01 -5.89
C SER A 121 -38.82 -12.25 -6.28
#